data_AF-A0A1A9EZG9-F1
#
_entry.id   AF-A0A1A9EZG9-F1
#
_cell.length_a   1.000
_cell.length_b   1.000
_cell.length_c   1.000
_cell.angle_alpha   90.00
_cell.angle_beta   90.00
_cell.angle_gamma   90.00
#
_symmetry.space_group_name_H-M   'P 1'
#
loop_
_entity.id
_entity.type
_entity.pdbx_description
1 polymer ?
#
loop_
_entity_poly.entity_id
_entity_poly.type
_entity_poly.pdbx_seq_one_letter_code
_entity_poly.pdbx_strand_id
1 'polypeptide(L)'
;MAPPPLPLRLDDNQSDGSEAALLSLQTLADLQTLIATPNWQLPTGLDQLELHYQTLEANRFGSQWLKSVWLLSQTLELTAQALDRREQRASICPQQRPTPKARILLNVFSKYYAGEVQPYMARVDRSGQRWKALHQQLLSTLPATPAMRDYQWRIFADTNPDSLWQSYIQARDHHSRSWQATLRNCNLMPGH
;
A
#
# COMPACT_ATOMS: atom_id res chain seq x y z
N MET A 1 21.31 8.37 -1.00
CA MET A 1 20.48 8.28 0.23
C MET A 1 19.20 7.54 -0.14
N ALA A 2 18.74 6.56 0.64
CA ALA A 2 17.51 5.83 0.33
C ALA A 2 16.30 6.77 0.43
N PRO A 3 15.31 6.69 -0.47
CA PRO A 3 14.14 7.57 -0.42
C PRO A 3 13.34 7.35 0.87
N PRO A 4 12.78 8.41 1.47
CA PRO A 4 11.90 8.26 2.63
C PRO A 4 10.62 7.51 2.23
N PRO A 5 9.88 6.91 3.18
CA PRO A 5 8.52 6.48 2.92
C PRO A 5 7.59 7.69 2.65
N LEU A 6 6.39 7.42 2.13
CA LEU A 6 5.31 8.39 2.08
C LEU A 6 5.06 8.97 3.49
N PRO A 7 4.77 10.28 3.60
CA PRO A 7 4.57 10.94 4.89
C PRO A 7 3.36 10.35 5.61
N LEU A 8 3.40 10.14 6.93
CA LEU A 8 2.27 9.50 7.64
C LEU A 8 0.97 10.30 7.50
N ARG A 9 1.06 11.63 7.55
CA ARG A 9 -0.04 12.58 7.36
C ARG A 9 0.26 13.48 6.17
N LEU A 10 -0.79 13.83 5.43
CA LEU A 10 -0.75 14.92 4.48
C LEU A 10 -1.41 16.11 5.18
N ASP A 11 -0.69 17.21 5.29
CA ASP A 11 -1.31 18.48 5.68
C ASP A 11 -1.94 19.10 4.43
N ASP A 12 -2.89 20.03 4.59
CA ASP A 12 -3.66 20.62 3.47
C ASP A 12 -2.78 21.21 2.34
N ASN A 13 -1.53 21.56 2.63
CA ASN A 13 -0.57 22.13 1.67
C ASN A 13 0.50 21.13 1.17
N GLN A 14 0.47 19.86 1.58
CA GLN A 14 1.47 18.86 1.20
C GLN A 14 0.88 17.78 0.29
N SER A 15 1.41 17.68 -0.92
CA SER A 15 1.19 16.55 -1.82
C SER A 15 2.35 15.57 -1.71
N ASP A 16 2.07 14.28 -1.59
CA ASP A 16 3.09 13.22 -1.71
C ASP A 16 3.46 12.93 -3.19
N GLY A 17 2.95 13.75 -4.12
CA GLY A 17 3.17 13.61 -5.54
C GLY A 17 2.41 12.45 -6.17
N SER A 18 1.61 11.68 -5.41
CA SER A 18 0.91 10.50 -5.91
C SER A 18 0.00 10.84 -7.07
N GLU A 19 -0.90 11.82 -6.94
CA GLU A 19 -1.83 12.17 -8.02
C GLU A 19 -1.12 12.66 -9.29
N ALA A 20 -0.07 13.49 -9.16
CA ALA A 20 0.69 13.96 -10.32
C ALA A 20 1.39 12.81 -11.07
N ALA A 21 1.96 11.85 -10.32
CA ALA A 21 2.57 10.65 -10.89
C ALA A 21 1.53 9.73 -11.53
N LEU A 22 0.40 9.50 -10.85
CA LEU A 22 -0.68 8.64 -11.31
C LEU A 22 -1.36 9.20 -12.56
N LEU A 23 -1.59 10.51 -12.62
CA LEU A 23 -2.14 11.17 -13.81
C LEU A 23 -1.17 11.08 -14.98
N SER A 24 0.12 11.35 -14.76
CA SER A 24 1.11 11.25 -15.83
C SER A 24 1.25 9.83 -16.36
N LEU A 25 1.24 8.83 -15.48
CA LEU A 25 1.28 7.43 -15.89
C LEU A 25 -0.01 6.98 -16.59
N GLN A 26 -1.17 7.48 -16.15
CA GLN A 26 -2.46 7.26 -16.82
C GLN A 26 -2.45 7.82 -18.24
N THR A 27 -1.98 9.06 -18.44
CA THR A 27 -1.87 9.65 -19.78
C THR A 27 -1.06 8.76 -20.72
N LEU A 28 0.08 8.22 -20.25
CA LEU A 28 0.91 7.32 -21.05
C LEU A 28 0.18 6.00 -21.39
N ALA A 29 -0.57 5.44 -20.43
CA ALA A 29 -1.35 4.21 -20.61
C ALA A 29 -2.56 4.42 -21.56
N ASP A 30 -3.17 5.60 -21.53
CA ASP A 30 -4.27 5.97 -22.43
C ASP A 30 -3.75 6.17 -23.86
N LEU A 31 -2.59 6.84 -24.01
CA LEU A 31 -1.93 6.99 -25.31
C LEU A 31 -1.59 5.64 -25.94
N GLN A 32 -1.08 4.70 -25.14
CA GLN A 32 -0.84 3.32 -25.57
C GLN A 32 -2.13 2.66 -26.09
N THR A 33 -3.23 2.82 -25.38
CA THR A 33 -4.52 2.24 -25.78
C THR A 33 -5.00 2.86 -27.10
N LEU A 34 -4.85 4.18 -27.24
CA LEU A 34 -5.23 4.90 -28.45
C LEU A 34 -4.45 4.44 -29.68
N ILE A 35 -3.11 4.35 -29.61
CA ILE A 35 -2.29 3.95 -30.76
C ILE A 35 -2.53 2.49 -31.19
N ALA A 36 -3.07 1.66 -30.30
CA ALA A 36 -3.46 0.28 -30.61
C ALA A 36 -4.80 0.19 -31.38
N THR A 37 -5.56 1.29 -31.48
CA THR A 37 -6.83 1.32 -32.23
C THR A 37 -6.63 1.57 -33.72
N PRO A 38 -7.35 0.86 -34.61
CA PRO A 38 -7.38 1.18 -36.03
C PRO A 38 -7.92 2.60 -36.28
N ASN A 39 -7.32 3.33 -37.23
CA ASN A 39 -7.70 4.71 -37.58
C ASN A 39 -7.61 5.72 -36.42
N TRP A 40 -6.66 5.52 -35.51
CA TRP A 40 -6.42 6.47 -34.42
C TRP A 40 -6.16 7.89 -34.97
N GLN A 41 -6.70 8.88 -34.27
CA GLN A 41 -6.48 10.29 -34.56
C GLN A 41 -5.51 10.87 -33.55
N LEU A 42 -4.76 11.89 -33.96
CA LEU A 42 -3.81 12.59 -33.10
C LEU A 42 -4.52 13.11 -31.84
N PRO A 43 -4.18 12.63 -30.63
CA PRO A 43 -4.84 13.08 -29.42
C PRO A 43 -4.52 14.54 -29.12
N THR A 44 -5.51 15.27 -28.63
CA THR A 44 -5.30 16.59 -28.03
C THR A 44 -4.42 16.47 -26.79
N GLY A 45 -3.40 17.32 -26.65
CA GLY A 45 -2.49 17.31 -25.49
C GLY A 45 -1.15 16.58 -25.70
N LEU A 46 -0.81 16.15 -26.93
CA LEU A 46 0.54 15.60 -27.21
C LEU A 46 1.67 16.59 -26.93
N ASP A 47 1.40 17.88 -27.05
CA ASP A 47 2.30 18.96 -26.67
C ASP A 47 2.65 18.93 -25.17
N GLN A 48 1.85 18.25 -24.34
CA GLN A 48 2.07 18.07 -22.90
C GLN A 48 2.77 16.74 -22.56
N LEU A 49 3.11 15.90 -23.55
CA LEU A 49 3.73 14.60 -23.31
C LEU A 49 5.07 14.73 -22.56
N GLU A 50 5.89 15.71 -22.93
CA GLU A 50 7.17 15.98 -22.27
C GLU A 50 6.97 16.37 -20.79
N LEU A 51 5.91 17.12 -20.48
CA LEU A 51 5.58 17.50 -19.10
C LEU A 51 5.23 16.26 -18.25
N HIS A 52 4.53 15.28 -18.82
CA HIS A 52 4.23 14.03 -18.12
C HIS A 52 5.49 13.19 -17.89
N TYR A 53 6.41 13.11 -18.85
CA TYR A 53 7.70 12.44 -18.65
C TYR A 53 8.55 13.15 -17.59
N GLN A 54 8.64 14.48 -17.65
CA GLN A 54 9.33 15.28 -16.64
C GLN A 54 8.73 15.07 -15.25
N THR A 55 7.39 15.01 -15.16
CA THR A 55 6.70 14.72 -13.90
C THR A 55 7.09 13.36 -13.37
N LEU A 56 7.10 12.31 -14.19
CA LEU A 56 7.48 10.96 -13.74
C LEU A 56 8.96 10.86 -13.33
N GLU A 57 9.85 11.61 -14.00
CA GLU A 57 11.29 11.63 -13.68
C GLU A 57 11.57 12.35 -12.35
N ALA A 58 10.97 13.54 -12.16
CA ALA A 58 11.22 14.37 -10.99
C ALA A 58 10.49 13.86 -9.73
N ASN A 59 9.36 13.19 -9.92
CA ASN A 59 8.52 12.73 -8.82
C ASN A 59 9.12 11.52 -8.11
N ARG A 60 8.98 11.47 -6.78
CA ARG A 60 9.55 10.41 -5.93
C ARG A 60 8.51 9.39 -5.46
N PHE A 61 7.23 9.59 -5.75
CA PHE A 61 6.10 8.79 -5.30
C PHE A 61 6.36 7.29 -5.41
N GLY A 62 6.73 6.77 -6.59
CA GLY A 62 6.93 5.33 -6.78
C GLY A 62 7.96 4.75 -5.82
N SER A 63 9.09 5.45 -5.61
CA SER A 63 10.14 5.02 -4.69
C SER A 63 9.73 5.12 -3.21
N GLN A 64 8.99 6.17 -2.85
CA GLN A 64 8.46 6.37 -1.50
C GLN A 64 7.38 5.34 -1.18
N TRP A 65 6.51 5.05 -2.14
CA TRP A 65 5.48 4.02 -2.04
C TRP A 65 6.08 2.63 -1.84
N LEU A 66 7.08 2.24 -2.64
CA LEU A 66 7.81 0.98 -2.44
C LEU A 66 8.38 0.88 -1.01
N LYS A 67 8.99 1.96 -0.53
CA LYS A 67 9.53 2.01 0.83
C LYS A 67 8.44 1.90 1.90
N SER A 68 7.31 2.58 1.70
CA SER A 68 6.14 2.52 2.57
C SER A 68 5.56 1.12 2.66
N VAL A 69 5.33 0.47 1.51
CA VAL A 69 4.78 -0.90 1.45
C VAL A 69 5.73 -1.88 2.13
N TRP A 70 7.04 -1.78 1.89
CA TRP A 70 8.03 -2.63 2.56
C TRP A 70 8.01 -2.45 4.08
N LEU A 71 8.05 -1.21 4.56
CA LEU A 71 8.01 -0.91 6.00
C LEU A 71 6.71 -1.39 6.66
N LEU A 72 5.57 -1.15 6.01
CA LEU A 72 4.27 -1.63 6.47
C LEU A 72 4.25 -3.14 6.57
N SER A 73 4.68 -3.85 5.52
CA SER A 73 4.70 -5.31 5.51
C SER A 73 5.46 -5.87 6.71
N GLN A 74 6.68 -5.39 6.94
CA GLN A 74 7.51 -5.85 8.06
C GLN A 74 6.89 -5.50 9.41
N THR A 75 6.42 -4.28 9.57
CA THR A 75 5.90 -3.79 10.86
C THR A 75 4.58 -4.48 11.24
N LEU A 76 3.67 -4.62 10.27
CA LEU A 76 2.37 -5.27 10.47
C LEU A 76 2.54 -6.73 10.82
N GLU A 77 3.40 -7.45 10.09
CA GLU A 77 3.68 -8.87 10.33
C GLU A 77 4.35 -9.10 11.69
N LEU A 78 5.38 -8.31 12.03
CA LEU A 78 6.02 -8.40 13.35
C LEU A 78 5.04 -8.15 14.49
N THR A 79 4.15 -7.18 14.32
CA THR A 79 3.14 -6.86 15.34
C THR A 79 2.07 -7.95 15.44
N ALA A 80 1.63 -8.50 14.31
CA ALA A 80 0.68 -9.61 14.27
C ALA A 80 1.23 -10.83 15.02
N GLN A 81 2.47 -11.23 14.70
CA GLN A 81 3.15 -12.33 15.40
C GLN A 81 3.33 -12.05 16.89
N ALA A 82 3.58 -10.81 17.30
CA ALA A 82 3.71 -10.47 18.71
C ALA A 82 2.38 -10.64 19.47
N LEU A 83 1.26 -10.24 18.86
CA LEU A 83 -0.08 -10.46 19.41
C LEU A 83 -0.40 -11.95 19.52
N ASP A 84 -0.16 -12.71 18.45
CA ASP A 84 -0.43 -14.15 18.39
C ASP A 84 0.39 -14.92 19.44
N ARG A 85 1.72 -14.66 19.51
CA ARG A 85 2.59 -15.29 20.50
C ARG A 85 2.17 -14.93 21.92
N ARG A 86 1.73 -13.69 22.14
CA ARG A 86 1.25 -13.27 23.45
C ARG A 86 0.01 -14.05 23.85
N GLU A 87 -0.94 -14.20 22.95
CA GLU A 87 -2.17 -14.94 23.20
C GLU A 87 -1.91 -16.42 23.48
N GLN A 88 -1.03 -17.05 22.70
CA GLN A 88 -0.65 -18.46 22.87
C GLN A 88 0.08 -18.74 24.19
N ARG A 89 0.96 -17.84 24.63
CA ARG A 89 1.77 -18.04 25.85
C ARG A 89 1.02 -17.65 27.13
N ALA A 90 0.35 -16.51 27.10
CA ALA A 90 -0.35 -15.96 28.26
C ALA A 90 -1.35 -14.90 27.80
N SER A 91 -2.58 -15.36 27.54
CA SER A 91 -3.69 -14.51 27.12
C SER A 91 -3.76 -13.23 27.95
N ILE A 92 -3.98 -12.12 27.26
CA ILE A 92 -4.09 -10.78 27.87
C ILE A 92 -5.36 -10.70 28.73
N CYS A 93 -6.34 -11.57 28.45
CA CYS A 93 -7.63 -11.65 29.13
C CYS A 93 -7.91 -13.08 29.60
N PRO A 94 -7.25 -13.54 30.68
CA PRO A 94 -7.57 -14.82 31.28
C PRO A 94 -9.07 -14.90 31.62
N GLN A 95 -9.71 -16.04 31.32
CA GLN A 95 -11.16 -16.24 31.49
C GLN A 95 -12.02 -15.19 30.75
N GLN A 96 -11.50 -14.61 29.65
CA GLN A 96 -12.17 -13.59 28.83
C GLN A 96 -12.53 -12.31 29.60
N ARG A 97 -11.81 -12.01 30.68
CA ARG A 97 -12.04 -10.81 31.50
C ARG A 97 -11.02 -9.73 31.16
N PRO A 98 -11.45 -8.48 30.91
CA PRO A 98 -10.55 -7.36 30.70
C PRO A 98 -9.60 -7.15 31.88
N THR A 99 -8.30 -7.12 31.60
CA THR A 99 -7.25 -6.75 32.57
C THR A 99 -6.82 -5.30 32.37
N PRO A 100 -6.07 -4.68 33.32
CA PRO A 100 -5.44 -3.38 33.06
C PRO A 100 -4.57 -3.38 31.80
N LYS A 101 -3.88 -4.49 31.51
CA LYS A 101 -3.11 -4.67 30.26
C LYS A 101 -4.00 -4.67 29.02
N ALA A 102 -5.17 -5.31 29.10
CA ALA A 102 -6.15 -5.30 28.01
C ALA A 102 -6.67 -3.88 27.71
N ARG A 103 -6.89 -3.06 28.75
CA ARG A 103 -7.31 -1.66 28.59
C ARG A 103 -6.21 -0.80 27.96
N ILE A 104 -4.95 -1.00 28.34
CA ILE A 104 -3.80 -0.35 27.68
C ILE A 104 -3.76 -0.74 26.21
N LEU A 105 -3.92 -2.03 25.92
CA LEU A 105 -3.91 -2.52 24.55
C LEU A 105 -5.05 -1.92 23.71
N LEU A 106 -6.26 -1.81 24.26
CA LEU A 106 -7.39 -1.14 23.62
C LEU A 106 -7.08 0.34 23.34
N ASN A 107 -6.45 1.05 24.27
CA ASN A 107 -6.04 2.45 24.05
C ASN A 107 -5.01 2.56 22.92
N VAL A 108 -4.07 1.63 22.83
CA VAL A 108 -3.09 1.57 21.73
C VAL A 108 -3.80 1.31 20.40
N PHE A 109 -4.73 0.36 20.37
CA PHE A 109 -5.53 0.08 19.19
C PHE A 109 -6.30 1.33 18.72
N SER A 110 -7.08 1.96 19.61
CA SER A 110 -7.92 3.10 19.25
C SER A 110 -7.09 4.31 18.85
N LYS A 111 -6.04 4.64 19.60
CA LYS A 111 -5.25 5.86 19.37
C LYS A 111 -4.32 5.73 18.17
N TYR A 112 -3.54 4.65 18.09
CA TYR A 112 -2.48 4.53 17.10
C TYR A 112 -2.92 3.70 15.90
N TYR A 113 -3.52 2.52 16.12
CA TYR A 113 -3.91 1.68 14.99
C TYR A 113 -5.07 2.28 14.20
N ALA A 114 -6.23 2.46 14.83
CA ALA A 114 -7.41 3.01 14.17
C ALA A 114 -7.23 4.49 13.82
N GLY A 115 -6.57 5.27 14.69
CA GLY A 115 -6.40 6.72 14.51
C GLY A 115 -5.30 7.14 13.52
N GLU A 116 -4.26 6.32 13.31
CA GLU A 116 -3.09 6.75 12.51
C GLU A 116 -2.67 5.70 11.48
N VAL A 117 -2.41 4.46 11.91
CA VAL A 117 -1.84 3.41 11.05
C VAL A 117 -2.84 2.96 9.99
N GLN A 118 -4.11 2.73 10.35
CA GLN A 118 -5.15 2.29 9.43
C GLN A 118 -5.45 3.34 8.34
N PRO A 119 -5.61 4.65 8.65
CA PRO A 119 -5.71 5.69 7.63
C PRO A 119 -4.49 5.76 6.70
N TYR A 120 -3.28 5.65 7.26
CA TYR A 120 -2.06 5.62 6.47
C TYR A 120 -2.03 4.43 5.50
N MET A 121 -2.34 3.23 5.99
CA MET A 121 -2.47 2.02 5.18
C MET A 121 -3.50 2.20 4.07
N ALA A 122 -4.69 2.72 4.37
CA ALA A 122 -5.72 2.95 3.36
C ALA A 122 -5.26 3.88 2.22
N ARG A 123 -4.44 4.89 2.52
CA ARG A 123 -3.85 5.78 1.52
C ARG A 123 -2.79 5.07 0.66
N VAL A 124 -1.90 4.30 1.29
CA VAL A 124 -0.88 3.50 0.58
C VAL A 124 -1.54 2.44 -0.31
N ASP A 125 -2.63 1.81 0.15
CA ASP A 125 -3.40 0.82 -0.62
C ASP A 125 -4.03 1.45 -1.85
N ARG A 126 -4.74 2.56 -1.67
CA ARG A 126 -5.49 3.21 -2.75
C ARG A 126 -4.56 3.64 -3.88
N SER A 127 -3.49 4.35 -3.52
CA SER A 127 -2.49 4.83 -4.48
C SER A 127 -1.72 3.66 -5.11
N GLY A 128 -1.38 2.63 -4.32
CA GLY A 128 -0.70 1.43 -4.79
C GLY A 128 -1.50 0.58 -5.77
N GLN A 129 -2.81 0.44 -5.56
CA GLN A 129 -3.69 -0.29 -6.49
C GLN A 129 -3.72 0.38 -7.85
N ARG A 130 -3.89 1.71 -7.89
CA ARG A 130 -3.90 2.48 -9.15
C ARG A 130 -2.53 2.44 -9.83
N TRP A 131 -1.45 2.59 -9.06
CA TRP A 131 -0.08 2.49 -9.57
C TRP A 131 0.21 1.11 -10.18
N LYS A 132 -0.14 0.03 -9.46
CA LYS A 132 -0.01 -1.35 -9.94
C LYS A 132 -0.80 -1.58 -11.23
N ALA A 133 -2.06 -1.16 -11.28
CA ALA A 133 -2.92 -1.33 -12.45
C ALA A 133 -2.33 -0.65 -13.69
N LEU A 134 -1.86 0.60 -13.54
CA LEU A 134 -1.23 1.35 -14.63
C LEU A 134 0.06 0.70 -15.13
N HIS A 135 0.92 0.23 -14.23
CA HIS A 135 2.10 -0.53 -14.61
C HIS A 135 1.75 -1.84 -15.33
N GLN A 136 0.71 -2.55 -14.88
CA GLN A 136 0.25 -3.77 -15.52
C GLN A 136 -0.29 -3.51 -16.93
N GLN A 137 -1.06 -2.43 -17.12
CA GLN A 137 -1.56 -2.00 -18.43
C GLN A 137 -0.40 -1.69 -19.38
N LEU A 138 0.55 -0.85 -18.96
CA LEU A 138 1.69 -0.48 -19.80
C LEU A 138 2.52 -1.71 -20.23
N LEU A 139 2.79 -2.62 -19.30
CA LEU A 139 3.64 -3.80 -19.56
C LEU A 139 2.92 -4.92 -20.32
N SER A 140 1.58 -4.92 -20.40
CA SER A 140 0.86 -5.92 -21.20
C SER A 140 1.01 -5.70 -22.70
N THR A 141 1.35 -4.48 -23.10
CA THR A 141 1.24 -4.01 -24.49
C THR A 141 2.53 -3.40 -25.02
N LEU A 142 3.38 -2.78 -24.18
CA LEU A 142 4.72 -2.37 -24.59
C LEU A 142 5.73 -3.53 -24.50
N PRO A 143 6.75 -3.58 -25.38
CA PRO A 143 7.85 -4.51 -25.23
C PRO A 143 8.57 -4.28 -23.91
N ALA A 144 8.48 -5.25 -23.00
CA ALA A 144 9.21 -5.23 -21.75
C ALA A 144 10.61 -5.86 -21.91
N THR A 145 11.62 -5.28 -21.27
CA THR A 145 12.92 -5.95 -21.11
C THR A 145 12.81 -7.10 -20.09
N PRO A 146 13.74 -8.07 -20.08
CA PRO A 146 13.78 -9.08 -19.02
C PRO A 146 13.83 -8.48 -17.60
N ALA A 147 14.57 -7.38 -17.42
CA ALA A 147 14.66 -6.69 -16.13
C ALA A 147 13.31 -6.07 -15.70
N MET A 148 12.55 -5.49 -16.65
CA MET A 148 11.21 -4.96 -16.37
C MET A 148 10.23 -6.06 -15.97
N ARG A 149 10.29 -7.23 -16.63
CA ARG A 149 9.47 -8.39 -16.26
C ARG A 149 9.82 -8.92 -14.88
N ASP A 150 11.11 -9.05 -14.55
CA ASP A 150 11.56 -9.47 -13.22
C ASP A 150 11.13 -8.48 -12.13
N TYR A 151 11.26 -7.17 -12.39
CA TYR A 151 10.74 -6.13 -11.51
C TYR A 151 9.22 -6.28 -11.28
N GLN A 152 8.44 -6.43 -12.36
CA GLN A 152 6.99 -6.60 -12.26
C GLN A 152 6.62 -7.86 -11.46
N TRP A 153 7.33 -8.97 -11.69
CA TRP A 153 7.14 -10.22 -10.96
C TRP A 153 7.41 -10.09 -9.46
N ARG A 154 8.50 -9.40 -9.08
CA ARG A 154 8.89 -9.22 -7.68
C ARG A 154 8.07 -8.16 -6.95
N ILE A 155 7.54 -7.16 -7.65
CA ILE A 155 6.86 -6.05 -6.99
C ILE A 155 5.33 -6.21 -7.01
N PHE A 156 4.75 -6.60 -8.14
CA PHE A 156 3.31 -6.45 -8.38
C PHE A 156 2.56 -7.74 -8.68
N ALA A 157 3.22 -8.86 -9.02
CA ALA A 157 2.53 -10.04 -9.49
C ALA A 157 1.66 -10.70 -8.40
N ASP A 158 0.34 -10.73 -8.63
CA ASP A 158 -0.60 -11.35 -7.69
C ASP A 158 -0.43 -12.87 -7.60
N THR A 159 0.08 -13.50 -8.66
CA THR A 159 0.42 -14.92 -8.70
C THR A 159 1.72 -15.25 -7.98
N ASN A 160 2.51 -14.23 -7.60
CA ASN A 160 3.71 -14.41 -6.81
C ASN A 160 3.41 -14.07 -5.34
N PRO A 161 3.26 -15.08 -4.46
CA PRO A 161 2.97 -14.83 -3.05
C PRO A 161 4.08 -14.05 -2.34
N ASP A 162 5.30 -14.11 -2.86
CA ASP A 162 6.47 -13.40 -2.33
C ASP A 162 6.69 -12.03 -2.99
N SER A 163 5.78 -11.58 -3.87
CA SER A 163 5.86 -10.22 -4.38
C SER A 163 5.70 -9.21 -3.24
N LEU A 164 6.30 -8.02 -3.39
CA LEU A 164 6.18 -6.96 -2.39
C LEU A 164 4.70 -6.62 -2.11
N TRP A 165 3.88 -6.54 -3.15
CA TRP A 165 2.44 -6.30 -3.00
C TRP A 165 1.73 -7.42 -2.25
N GLN A 166 1.97 -8.69 -2.60
CA GLN A 166 1.32 -9.81 -1.92
C GLN A 166 1.80 -9.98 -0.47
N SER A 167 3.09 -9.79 -0.20
CA SER A 167 3.65 -9.77 1.16
C SER A 167 2.96 -8.73 2.04
N TYR A 168 2.70 -7.55 1.47
CA TYR A 168 1.97 -6.49 2.16
C TYR A 168 0.51 -6.86 2.45
N ILE A 169 -0.21 -7.37 1.47
CA ILE A 169 -1.61 -7.79 1.64
C ILE A 169 -1.73 -8.88 2.71
N GLN A 170 -0.83 -9.87 2.70
CA GLN A 170 -0.79 -10.93 3.70
C GLN A 170 -0.53 -10.37 5.11
N ALA A 171 0.47 -9.49 5.26
CA ALA A 171 0.82 -8.88 6.54
C ALA A 171 -0.32 -7.99 7.08
N ARG A 172 -0.97 -7.19 6.22
CA ARG A 172 -2.14 -6.38 6.55
C ARG A 172 -3.28 -7.24 7.09
N ASP A 173 -3.60 -8.31 6.38
CA ASP A 173 -4.73 -9.16 6.72
C ASP A 173 -4.44 -9.96 8.00
N HIS A 174 -3.22 -10.45 8.17
CA HIS A 174 -2.75 -11.10 9.39
C HIS A 174 -2.86 -10.15 10.58
N HIS A 175 -2.30 -8.95 10.48
CA HIS A 175 -2.36 -7.93 11.52
C HIS A 175 -3.79 -7.58 11.93
N SER A 176 -4.68 -7.38 10.95
CA SER A 176 -6.09 -7.10 11.20
C SER A 176 -6.77 -8.25 11.94
N ARG A 177 -6.51 -9.51 11.55
CA ARG A 177 -7.05 -10.69 12.23
C ARG A 177 -6.51 -10.85 13.65
N SER A 178 -5.22 -10.64 13.88
CA SER A 178 -4.61 -10.75 15.22
C SER A 178 -5.18 -9.70 16.19
N TRP A 179 -5.40 -8.47 15.73
CA TRP A 179 -6.11 -7.46 16.54
C TRP A 179 -7.53 -7.87 16.87
N GLN A 180 -8.30 -8.31 15.86
CA GLN A 180 -9.68 -8.76 16.07
C GLN A 180 -9.75 -9.94 17.04
N ALA A 181 -8.89 -10.95 16.88
CA ALA A 181 -8.82 -12.10 17.77
C ALA A 181 -8.51 -11.69 19.21
N THR A 182 -7.48 -10.86 19.40
CA THR A 182 -7.07 -10.40 20.73
C THR A 182 -8.18 -9.60 21.42
N LEU A 183 -8.82 -8.66 20.72
CA LEU A 183 -9.88 -7.83 21.28
C LEU A 183 -11.17 -8.61 21.52
N ARG A 184 -11.53 -9.56 20.65
CA ARG A 184 -12.67 -10.48 20.86
C ARG A 184 -12.47 -11.34 22.10
N ASN A 185 -11.30 -11.94 22.28
CA ASN A 185 -10.99 -12.75 23.47
C ASN A 185 -11.07 -11.94 24.77
N CYS A 186 -10.89 -10.62 24.66
CA CYS A 186 -11.01 -9.69 25.77
C CYS A 186 -12.42 -9.11 25.99
N ASN A 187 -13.41 -9.41 25.14
CA ASN A 187 -14.70 -8.69 25.11
C ASN A 187 -14.53 -7.16 24.98
N LEU A 188 -13.54 -6.73 24.18
CA LEU A 188 -13.18 -5.31 23.98
C LEU A 188 -13.27 -4.88 22.50
N MET A 189 -13.96 -5.63 21.64
CA MET A 189 -14.15 -5.17 20.26
C MET A 189 -14.91 -3.85 20.22
N PRO A 190 -14.41 -2.82 19.53
CA PRO A 190 -15.16 -1.60 19.27
C PRO A 190 -16.36 -1.89 18.34
N GLY A 191 -17.54 -1.37 18.67
CA GLY A 191 -18.73 -1.46 17.81
C GLY A 191 -19.80 -2.48 18.22
N HIS A 192 -20.20 -2.46 19.50
CA HIS A 192 -21.54 -2.90 19.91
C HIS A 192 -22.46 -1.69 20.02
#